data_AF-A0A0A0M4X6-F1
#
_entry.id   AF-A0A0A0M4X6-F1
#
_cell.length_a   1.000
_cell.length_b   1.000
_cell.length_c   1.000
_cell.angle_alpha   90.00
_cell.angle_beta   90.00
_cell.angle_gamma   90.00
#
_symmetry.space_group_name_H-M   'P 1'
#
loop_
_entity.id
_entity.type
_entity.pdbx_description
1 polymer ?
#
loop_
_entity_poly.entity_id
_entity_poly.type
_entity_poly.pdbx_seq_one_letter_code
_entity_poly.pdbx_strand_id
1 'polypeptide(L)' 'RVVRADGSIAFPPGDPWHGEQCQRLRAEGVVVQGGRVRGQRAAASLDEQIWGP' A
#
# COMPACT_ATOMS: atom_id res chain seq x y z
N ARG A 1 7.95 1.31 -2.94
CA ARG A 1 6.93 0.75 -3.86
C ARG A 1 5.71 1.67 -3.88
N VAL A 2 4.87 1.64 -4.91
CA VAL A 2 3.65 2.49 -4.99
C VAL A 2 2.41 1.63 -4.70
N VAL A 3 1.52 2.13 -3.85
CA VAL A 3 0.19 1.57 -3.53
C VAL A 3 -0.85 2.67 -3.67
N ARG A 4 -2.14 2.31 -3.70
CA ARG A 4 -3.21 3.31 -3.68
C ARG A 4 -3.27 4.02 -2.32
N ALA A 5 -3.92 5.18 -2.29
CA ALA A 5 -4.03 5.99 -1.07
C ALA A 5 -4.71 5.23 0.10
N ASP A 6 -5.62 4.29 -0.19
CA ASP A 6 -6.28 3.45 0.80
C ASP A 6 -5.44 2.22 1.24
N GLY A 7 -4.20 2.11 0.77
CA GLY A 7 -3.29 1.01 1.05
C GLY A 7 -3.50 -0.24 0.18
N SER A 8 -4.42 -0.22 -0.78
CA SER A 8 -4.62 -1.36 -1.69
C SER A 8 -3.52 -1.46 -2.75
N ILE A 9 -3.28 -2.69 -3.22
CA ILE A 9 -2.37 -2.97 -4.35
C ILE A 9 -2.79 -2.16 -5.57
N ALA A 10 -1.82 -1.62 -6.31
CA ALA A 10 -2.09 -0.70 -7.41
C ALA A 10 -2.85 -1.38 -8.55
N PHE A 11 -2.46 -2.61 -8.89
CA PHE A 11 -3.11 -3.46 -9.88
C PHE A 11 -4.44 -4.02 -9.38
N PRO A 12 -5.44 -4.23 -10.26
CA PRO A 12 -6.70 -4.86 -9.89
C PRO A 12 -6.52 -6.35 -9.56
N PRO A 13 -7.40 -6.95 -8.73
CA PRO A 13 -7.42 -8.40 -8.52
C PRO A 13 -7.59 -9.17 -9.83
N GLY A 14 -6.84 -10.26 -10.00
CA GLY A 14 -6.87 -11.10 -11.21
C GLY A 14 -5.82 -10.71 -12.26
N ASP A 15 -5.22 -9.52 -12.14
CA ASP A 15 -4.05 -9.14 -12.95
C ASP A 15 -2.80 -9.89 -12.44
N PRO A 16 -1.96 -10.49 -13.32
CA PRO A 16 -0.69 -11.10 -12.92
C PRO A 16 0.19 -10.18 -12.07
N TRP A 17 0.19 -8.88 -12.37
CA TRP A 17 0.99 -7.88 -11.65
C TRP A 17 0.49 -7.65 -10.21
N HIS A 18 -0.77 -7.95 -9.90
CA HIS A 18 -1.28 -7.88 -8.53
C HIS A 18 -0.56 -8.89 -7.64
N GLY A 19 -0.36 -10.12 -8.12
CA GLY A 19 0.37 -11.18 -7.40
C GLY A 19 1.84 -10.83 -7.23
N GLU A 20 2.49 -10.37 -8.30
CA GLU A 20 3.90 -10.00 -8.26
C GLU A 20 4.18 -8.81 -7.34
N GLN A 21 3.31 -7.80 -7.35
CA GLN A 21 3.41 -6.68 -6.42
C GLN A 21 3.24 -7.14 -4.96
N CYS A 22 2.26 -8.01 -4.68
CA CYS A 22 2.10 -8.61 -3.35
C CYS A 22 3.37 -9.34 -2.90
N GLN A 23 3.97 -10.14 -3.77
CA GLN A 23 5.16 -10.93 -3.45
C GLN A 23 6.36 -10.02 -3.16
N ARG A 24 6.60 -9.00 -3.99
CA ARG A 24 7.70 -8.05 -3.79
C ARG A 24 7.57 -7.26 -2.50
N LEU A 25 6.36 -6.80 -2.17
CA LEU A 25 6.09 -6.12 -0.90
C LEU A 25 6.37 -7.04 0.29
N ARG A 26 5.92 -8.30 0.24
CA ARG A 26 6.21 -9.27 1.31
C ARG A 26 7.70 -9.59 1.45
N ALA A 27 8.42 -9.68 0.33
CA ALA A 27 9.88 -9.87 0.34
C ALA A 27 10.63 -8.70 0.99
N GLU A 28 10.03 -7.50 0.98
CA GLU A 28 10.52 -6.31 1.68
C GLU A 28 10.06 -6.24 3.14
N GLY A 29 9.39 -7.26 3.66
CA GLY A 29 8.85 -7.30 5.02
C GLY A 29 7.55 -6.52 5.21
N VAL A 30 6.91 -6.06 4.13
CA VAL A 30 5.63 -5.36 4.20
C VAL A 30 4.49 -6.37 4.39
N VAL A 31 3.67 -6.14 5.41
CA VAL A 31 2.49 -6.97 5.68
C VAL A 31 1.41 -6.68 4.66
N VAL A 32 1.07 -7.67 3.82
CA VAL A 32 -0.01 -7.58 2.83
C VAL A 32 -1.10 -8.62 3.12
N GLN A 33 -2.30 -8.15 3.47
CA GLN A 33 -3.47 -8.96 3.77
C GLN A 33 -4.64 -8.56 2.87
N GLY A 34 -5.25 -9.54 2.19
CA GLY A 34 -6.41 -9.30 1.32
C GLY A 34 -6.18 -8.28 0.21
N GLY A 35 -4.96 -8.17 -0.32
CA GLY A 35 -4.60 -7.16 -1.33
C GLY A 35 -4.43 -5.74 -0.77
N ARG A 36 -4.23 -5.60 0.54
CA ARG A 36 -3.94 -4.31 1.21
C ARG A 36 -2.71 -4.39 2.10
N VAL A 37 -1.90 -3.34 2.07
CA VAL A 37 -0.80 -3.13 3.01
C VAL A 37 -1.38 -2.79 4.39
N ARG A 38 -0.79 -3.37 5.44
CA ARG A 38 -1.18 -3.17 6.84
C ARG A 38 0.03 -2.81 7.69
N GLY A 39 -0.24 -2.16 8.82
CA GLY A 39 0.80 -1.86 9.83
C GLY A 39 1.77 -0.75 9.44
N GLN A 40 1.60 -0.12 8.27
CA GLN A 40 2.32 1.10 7.91
C GLN A 40 1.39 2.29 8.07
N ARG A 41 1.88 3.34 8.75
CA ARG A 41 1.19 4.62 8.82
C ARG A 41 1.18 5.21 7.41
N ALA A 42 0.01 5.69 6.97
CA ALA A 42 -0.07 6.46 5.74
C ALA A 42 0.84 7.69 5.84
N ALA A 43 1.37 8.14 4.72
CA ALA A 43 2.00 9.46 4.67
C ALA A 43 0.99 10.50 5.14
N ALA A 44 1.47 11.54 5.84
CA ALA A 44 0.61 12.63 6.27
C ALA A 44 -0.12 13.21 5.06
N SER A 45 -1.43 13.42 5.21
CA SER A 45 -2.24 14.13 4.23
C SER A 45 -1.72 15.55 4.03
N LEU A 46 -2.11 16.18 2.92
CA LEU A 46 -1.74 17.57 2.66
C LEU A 46 -2.23 18.48 3.80
N ASP A 47 -3.44 18.25 4.30
CA ASP A 47 -4.00 19.02 5.42
C ASP A 47 -3.20 18.84 6.70
N GLU A 48 -2.83 17.60 7.07
CA GLU A 48 -1.96 17.34 8.24
C GLU A 48 -0.59 18.02 8.11
N GLN A 49 -0.05 18.13 6.90
CA GLN A 49 1.23 18.81 6.65
C GLN A 49 1.13 20.34 6.79
N ILE A 50 -0.02 20.93 6.43
CA ILE A 50 -0.23 22.39 6.47
C ILE A 50 -0.67 22.85 7.86
N TRP A 51 -1.57 22.10 8.52
CA TRP A 51 -2.24 22.54 9.74
C TRP A 51 -1.82 21.77 11.00
N GLY A 52 -1.09 20.66 10.85
CA GLY A 52 -0.78 19.74 11.94
C GLY A 52 -1.84 18.65 12.13
N PRO A 53 -1.58 17.67 13.01
CA PRO A 53 -2.53 16.61 13.36
C PRO A 53 -3.70 17.11 14.21
#